data_AF-A0A2P4XM01-F1
#
_entry.id   AF-A0A2P4XM01-F1
#
_cell.length_a   1.000
_cell.length_b   1.000
_cell.length_c   1.000
_cell.angle_alpha   90.00
_cell.angle_beta   90.00
_cell.angle_gamma   90.00
#
_symmetry.space_group_name_H-M   'P 1'
#
loop_
_entity.id
_entity.type
_entity.pdbx_description
1 polymer ?
#
loop_
_entity_poly.entity_id
_entity_poly.type
_entity_poly.pdbx_seq_one_letter_code
_entity_poly.pdbx_strand_id
1 'polypeptide(L)'
;MVRRRPLSCRLEVPALVWSAVIGPSSPGDTTSDATIKSGSVDAATMDPVSTLVMEQGNRHHNEHIHLARLIAFALTQPPEPSDSIQHQAILHAESASALVDILRGQYQPPNSCAELAQLRVDLHSAEASNVSFQKRLPEAAGLCIGPSRSVEAAARDLRVRMAPLEAATQTAEVTTTRSALHAAEPMIKGQDEDITVLSKSIVERDEAYKILHCVSAKHFQQLQEIVVSLDDDGSHTLRHAKKTIDEMRETIIR
;
A
#
# COMPACT_ATOMS: atom_id res chain seq x y z
N MET A 1 -22.36 15.86 -13.84
CA MET A 1 -21.72 14.67 -14.43
C MET A 1 -21.40 15.00 -15.88
N VAL A 2 -20.09 15.07 -16.17
CA VAL A 2 -19.50 15.64 -17.38
C VAL A 2 -19.75 14.75 -18.60
N ARG A 3 -20.37 15.31 -19.66
CA ARG A 3 -20.31 14.76 -21.02
C ARG A 3 -19.15 15.44 -21.74
N ARG A 4 -18.14 14.68 -22.18
CA ARG A 4 -17.16 15.16 -23.16
C ARG A 4 -17.28 14.36 -24.45
N ARG A 5 -17.55 15.10 -25.52
CA ARG A 5 -17.45 14.70 -26.93
C ARG A 5 -15.97 14.69 -27.36
N PRO A 6 -15.62 14.00 -28.46
CA PRO A 6 -14.25 13.68 -28.82
C PRO A 6 -13.51 14.82 -29.51
N LEU A 7 -12.19 14.80 -29.34
CA LEU A 7 -11.18 15.75 -29.80
C LEU A 7 -10.83 15.50 -31.28
N SER A 8 -10.82 16.58 -32.06
CA SER A 8 -10.14 16.70 -33.33
C SER A 8 -8.99 17.67 -33.13
N CYS A 9 -7.74 17.25 -33.39
CA CYS A 9 -6.58 18.14 -33.36
C CYS A 9 -5.66 17.82 -34.54
N ARG A 10 -5.81 18.66 -35.55
CA ARG A 10 -4.90 18.97 -36.67
C ARG A 10 -3.68 19.71 -36.10
N LEU A 11 -2.46 19.31 -36.44
CA LEU A 11 -1.24 20.06 -36.11
C LEU A 11 -0.41 20.24 -37.38
N GLU A 12 -0.35 21.49 -37.83
CA GLU A 12 0.58 22.02 -38.81
C GLU A 12 1.89 22.44 -38.12
N VAL A 13 2.95 22.36 -38.93
CA VAL A 13 4.37 22.58 -38.65
C VAL A 13 4.71 24.07 -38.48
N PRO A 14 5.67 24.44 -37.59
CA PRO A 14 6.34 25.73 -37.68
C PRO A 14 7.73 25.61 -38.35
N ALA A 15 7.96 26.51 -39.29
CA ALA A 15 9.25 26.80 -39.92
C ALA A 15 10.20 27.53 -38.97
N LEU A 16 11.51 27.28 -39.11
CA LEU A 16 12.56 28.15 -38.60
C LEU A 16 13.53 28.52 -39.71
N VAL A 17 13.74 29.83 -39.81
CA VAL A 17 14.62 30.59 -40.68
C VAL A 17 16.05 30.55 -40.15
N TRP A 18 17.04 30.41 -41.03
CA TRP A 18 18.29 31.19 -40.91
C TRP A 18 18.97 31.36 -42.28
N SER A 19 19.13 32.62 -42.68
CA SER A 19 20.03 33.06 -43.75
C SER A 19 21.29 33.69 -43.14
N ALA A 20 22.45 33.42 -43.74
CA ALA A 20 23.62 34.32 -43.72
C ALA A 20 24.49 33.95 -44.95
N VAL A 21 24.42 34.72 -46.04
CA VAL A 21 25.30 35.85 -46.39
C VAL A 21 26.75 35.43 -46.62
N ILE A 22 27.17 35.36 -47.89
CA ILE A 22 28.45 35.93 -48.37
C ILE A 22 28.19 36.51 -49.77
N GLY A 23 28.41 37.83 -49.92
CA GLY A 23 28.28 38.58 -51.17
C GLY A 23 29.52 38.48 -52.08
N PRO A 24 29.47 39.05 -53.30
CA PRO A 24 30.43 38.80 -54.38
C PRO A 24 31.54 39.88 -54.45
N SER A 25 32.68 39.55 -55.07
CA SER A 25 33.57 40.50 -55.78
C SER A 25 34.62 39.79 -56.66
N SER A 26 34.93 40.41 -57.79
CA SER A 26 35.91 40.05 -58.84
C SER A 26 36.97 41.19 -58.93
N PRO A 27 37.86 41.26 -59.94
CA PRO A 27 39.20 40.69 -60.10
C PRO A 27 40.34 41.73 -59.89
N GLY A 28 41.62 41.30 -59.83
CA GLY A 28 42.75 42.24 -59.80
C GLY A 28 44.13 41.58 -59.95
N ASP A 29 44.85 41.99 -61.00
CA ASP A 29 46.19 41.60 -61.44
C ASP A 29 47.30 41.76 -60.38
N THR A 30 48.34 40.92 -60.47
CA THR A 30 49.74 41.39 -60.33
C THR A 30 50.65 40.58 -61.24
N THR A 31 51.33 41.32 -62.12
CA THR A 31 52.45 40.88 -62.95
C THR A 31 53.68 40.58 -62.09
N SER A 32 54.46 39.54 -62.42
CA SER A 32 55.92 39.56 -62.32
C SER A 32 56.53 38.39 -63.09
N ASP A 33 57.37 38.80 -64.04
CA ASP A 33 58.24 38.07 -64.95
C ASP A 33 59.41 37.38 -64.22
N ALA A 34 59.79 36.17 -64.65
CA ALA A 34 61.15 35.63 -64.55
C ALA A 34 61.28 34.31 -65.34
N THR A 35 61.68 34.45 -66.60
CA THR A 35 62.79 33.71 -67.25
C THR A 35 62.99 32.20 -66.98
N ILE A 36 62.87 31.45 -68.08
CA ILE A 36 63.32 30.08 -68.38
C ILE A 36 64.67 29.69 -67.74
N LYS A 37 64.76 28.49 -67.11
CA LYS A 37 65.90 27.59 -67.35
C LYS A 37 65.57 26.11 -67.10
N SER A 38 65.70 25.35 -68.17
CA SER A 38 65.68 23.88 -68.26
C SER A 38 66.80 23.21 -67.44
N GLY A 39 66.47 22.07 -66.83
CA GLY A 39 67.39 21.00 -66.43
C GLY A 39 66.55 19.71 -66.32
N SER A 40 66.50 18.83 -67.32
CA SER A 40 67.52 17.87 -67.77
C SER A 40 67.73 16.71 -66.79
N VAL A 41 67.41 15.49 -67.26
CA VAL A 41 67.74 14.14 -66.71
C VAL A 41 66.82 13.70 -65.54
N ASP A 42 66.15 12.55 -65.47
CA ASP A 42 66.13 11.25 -66.19
C ASP A 42 64.73 10.61 -65.97
N ALA A 43 64.15 9.98 -67.00
CA ALA A 43 62.96 9.12 -66.83
C ALA A 43 63.43 7.70 -66.49
N ALA A 44 63.54 7.39 -65.19
CA ALA A 44 63.78 6.03 -64.72
C ALA A 44 62.67 5.10 -65.25
N THR A 45 63.05 4.12 -66.06
CA THR A 45 62.15 3.09 -66.57
C THR A 45 61.75 2.18 -65.40
N MET A 46 60.52 2.33 -64.92
CA MET A 46 59.97 1.49 -63.85
C MET A 46 59.79 0.03 -64.34
N ASP A 47 60.09 -0.93 -63.46
CA ASP A 47 59.91 -2.36 -63.71
C ASP A 47 58.43 -2.70 -64.01
N PRO A 48 58.12 -3.50 -65.06
CA PRO A 48 56.75 -3.77 -65.52
C PRO A 48 55.83 -4.44 -64.48
N VAL A 49 56.37 -5.13 -63.46
CA VAL A 49 55.54 -5.66 -62.36
C VAL A 49 55.11 -4.53 -61.42
N SER A 50 56.02 -3.59 -61.16
CA SER A 50 55.73 -2.41 -60.35
C SER A 50 54.69 -1.50 -61.00
N THR A 51 54.68 -1.38 -62.33
CA THR A 51 53.65 -0.60 -63.05
C THR A 51 52.28 -1.29 -62.98
N LEU A 52 52.20 -2.62 -63.10
CA LEU A 52 50.94 -3.37 -62.96
C LEU A 52 50.38 -3.34 -61.54
N VAL A 53 51.22 -3.48 -60.51
CA VAL A 53 50.80 -3.39 -59.11
C VAL A 53 50.30 -1.98 -58.78
N MET A 54 50.98 -0.95 -59.29
CA MET A 54 50.55 0.44 -59.13
C MET A 54 49.23 0.72 -59.85
N GLU A 55 49.05 0.25 -61.09
CA GLU A 55 47.77 0.36 -61.80
C GLU A 55 46.65 -0.37 -61.07
N GLN A 56 46.90 -1.58 -60.58
CA GLN A 56 45.91 -2.36 -59.85
C GLN A 56 45.53 -1.69 -58.52
N GLY A 57 46.52 -1.18 -57.80
CA GLY A 57 46.30 -0.39 -56.57
C GLY A 57 45.51 0.89 -56.86
N ASN A 58 45.80 1.59 -57.95
CA ASN A 58 45.05 2.78 -58.37
C ASN A 58 43.62 2.45 -58.78
N ARG A 59 43.38 1.32 -59.46
CA ARG A 59 42.03 0.86 -59.80
C ARG A 59 41.21 0.56 -58.54
N HIS A 60 41.75 -0.25 -57.63
CA HIS A 60 41.09 -0.55 -56.36
C HIS A 60 40.86 0.70 -55.51
N HIS A 61 41.84 1.60 -55.44
CA HIS A 61 41.69 2.86 -54.72
C HIS A 61 40.55 3.72 -55.29
N ASN A 62 40.47 3.82 -56.61
CA ASN A 62 39.39 4.55 -57.27
C ASN A 62 38.02 3.87 -57.04
N GLU A 63 37.94 2.54 -57.09
CA GLU A 63 36.72 1.79 -56.78
C GLU A 63 36.23 2.06 -55.35
N HIS A 64 37.14 2.06 -54.36
CA HIS A 64 36.81 2.40 -52.98
C HIS A 64 36.36 3.86 -52.82
N ILE A 65 36.99 4.80 -53.53
CA ILE A 65 36.55 6.21 -53.54
C ILE A 65 35.14 6.32 -54.12
N HIS A 66 34.84 5.62 -55.22
CA HIS A 66 33.52 5.62 -55.83
C HIS A 66 32.47 4.97 -54.92
N LEU A 67 32.79 3.84 -54.29
CA LEU A 67 31.92 3.18 -53.32
C LEU A 67 31.64 4.09 -52.12
N ALA A 68 32.66 4.73 -51.54
CA ALA A 68 32.49 5.64 -50.40
C ALA A 68 31.62 6.84 -50.77
N ARG A 69 31.80 7.41 -51.97
CA ARG A 69 30.93 8.48 -52.48
C ARG A 69 29.48 8.02 -52.65
N LEU A 70 29.27 6.80 -53.15
CA LEU A 70 27.94 6.23 -53.32
C LEU A 70 27.27 5.91 -51.97
N ILE A 71 28.00 5.38 -50.99
CA ILE A 71 27.51 5.17 -49.62
C ILE A 71 27.14 6.52 -48.99
N ALA A 72 28.02 7.52 -49.07
CA ALA A 72 27.74 8.86 -48.53
C ALA A 72 26.52 9.49 -49.21
N PHE A 73 26.38 9.32 -50.53
CA PHE A 73 25.20 9.77 -51.27
C PHE A 73 23.93 9.05 -50.81
N ALA A 74 23.97 7.73 -50.64
CA ALA A 74 22.83 6.94 -50.16
C ALA A 74 22.39 7.34 -48.74
N LEU A 75 23.33 7.66 -47.85
CA LEU A 75 23.06 8.08 -46.47
C LEU A 75 22.61 9.54 -46.33
N THR A 76 22.85 10.38 -47.34
CA THR A 76 22.49 11.81 -47.32
C THR A 76 21.19 12.14 -48.05
N GLN A 77 20.55 11.15 -48.70
CA GLN A 77 19.18 11.30 -49.18
C GLN A 77 18.20 11.43 -48.00
N PRO A 78 17.11 12.21 -48.14
CA PRO A 78 16.15 12.41 -47.05
C PRO A 78 15.58 11.06 -46.58
N PRO A 79 15.55 10.80 -45.25
CA PRO A 79 15.21 9.47 -44.76
C PRO A 79 13.73 9.18 -44.97
N GLU A 80 13.42 8.15 -45.76
CA GLU A 80 12.20 7.37 -45.55
C GLU A 80 12.38 6.69 -44.17
N PRO A 81 11.55 7.03 -43.18
CA PRO A 81 11.73 6.52 -41.84
C PRO A 81 11.30 5.06 -41.81
N SER A 82 12.22 4.17 -41.47
CA SER A 82 11.96 2.87 -40.84
C SER A 82 12.42 1.62 -41.61
N ASP A 83 13.54 1.68 -42.31
CA ASP A 83 14.26 0.45 -42.66
C ASP A 83 15.67 0.45 -42.08
N SER A 84 15.74 0.31 -40.75
CA SER A 84 17.01 0.15 -40.02
C SER A 84 17.87 -0.98 -40.60
N ILE A 85 17.22 -2.01 -41.17
CA ILE A 85 17.88 -3.13 -41.83
C ILE A 85 18.51 -2.68 -43.15
N GLN A 86 17.78 -1.91 -43.96
CA GLN A 86 18.32 -1.33 -45.19
C GLN A 86 19.46 -0.35 -44.91
N HIS A 87 19.33 0.49 -43.89
CA HIS A 87 20.38 1.43 -43.49
C HIS A 87 21.65 0.69 -43.03
N GLN A 88 21.49 -0.38 -42.24
CA GLN A 88 22.59 -1.25 -41.84
C GLN A 88 23.24 -1.92 -43.06
N ALA A 89 22.44 -2.39 -44.02
CA ALA A 89 22.94 -3.00 -45.25
C ALA A 89 23.75 -2.02 -46.11
N ILE A 90 23.31 -0.76 -46.24
CA ILE A 90 24.03 0.30 -46.98
C ILE A 90 25.40 0.56 -46.37
N LEU A 91 25.49 0.60 -45.03
CA LEU A 91 26.76 0.81 -44.31
C LEU A 91 27.75 -0.34 -44.49
N HIS A 92 27.26 -1.56 -44.71
CA HIS A 92 28.06 -2.77 -44.88
C HIS A 92 28.21 -3.21 -46.34
N ALA A 93 27.89 -2.36 -47.31
CA ALA A 93 28.05 -2.72 -48.73
C ALA A 93 29.54 -2.87 -49.10
N GLU A 94 29.93 -4.08 -49.48
CA GLU A 94 31.32 -4.40 -49.85
C GLU A 94 31.69 -4.01 -51.29
N SER A 95 30.70 -3.63 -52.11
CA SER A 95 30.88 -3.25 -53.52
C SER A 95 29.80 -2.29 -54.02
N ALA A 96 30.08 -1.59 -55.11
CA ALA A 96 29.11 -0.69 -55.75
C ALA A 96 27.89 -1.44 -56.31
N SER A 97 28.06 -2.68 -56.79
CA SER A 97 26.95 -3.53 -57.22
C SER A 97 26.07 -3.94 -56.05
N ALA A 98 26.65 -4.37 -54.92
CA ALA A 98 25.89 -4.73 -53.72
C ALA A 98 25.07 -3.54 -53.18
N LEU A 99 25.66 -2.34 -53.20
CA LEU A 99 24.95 -1.11 -52.81
C LEU A 99 23.74 -0.83 -53.71
N VAL A 100 23.89 -1.00 -55.03
CA VAL A 100 22.79 -0.80 -56.00
C VAL A 100 21.67 -1.81 -55.76
N ASP A 101 21.99 -3.05 -55.43
CA ASP A 101 20.99 -4.09 -55.13
C ASP A 101 20.20 -3.77 -53.85
N ILE A 102 20.88 -3.24 -52.83
CA ILE A 102 20.25 -2.73 -51.59
C ILE A 102 19.33 -1.56 -51.86
N LEU A 103 19.77 -0.59 -52.67
CA LEU A 103 18.96 0.59 -53.03
C LEU A 103 17.77 0.25 -53.92
N ARG A 104 17.85 -0.84 -54.70
CA ARG A 104 16.73 -1.37 -55.50
C ARG A 104 15.72 -2.19 -54.68
N GLY A 105 15.93 -2.36 -53.38
CA GLY A 105 15.08 -3.18 -52.53
C GLY A 105 15.17 -4.68 -52.84
N GLN A 106 16.22 -5.10 -53.56
CA GLN A 106 16.46 -6.51 -53.90
C GLN A 106 17.34 -7.21 -52.86
N TYR A 107 17.76 -6.48 -51.82
CA TYR A 107 18.49 -7.03 -50.70
C TYR A 107 17.56 -7.77 -49.76
N GLN A 108 17.81 -9.07 -49.59
CA GLN A 108 17.13 -9.90 -48.61
C GLN A 108 18.12 -10.30 -47.51
N PRO A 109 17.87 -9.98 -46.24
CA PRO A 109 18.77 -10.35 -45.15
C PRO A 109 18.90 -11.88 -45.08
N PRO A 110 20.10 -12.43 -44.77
CA PRO A 110 20.35 -13.87 -44.81
C PRO A 110 19.39 -14.75 -43.98
N ASN A 111 18.68 -14.20 -42.98
CA ASN A 111 17.83 -14.96 -42.05
C ASN A 111 16.35 -14.55 -42.03
N SER A 112 15.95 -13.51 -42.77
CA SER A 112 14.60 -12.93 -42.67
C SER A 112 13.48 -13.89 -43.12
N CYS A 113 13.76 -14.75 -44.11
CA CYS A 113 12.75 -15.66 -44.66
C CYS A 113 12.38 -16.79 -43.68
N ALA A 114 13.36 -17.34 -42.95
CA ALA A 114 13.15 -18.44 -42.02
C ALA A 114 12.42 -17.98 -40.74
N GLU A 115 12.81 -16.83 -40.18
CA GLU A 115 12.14 -16.24 -39.01
C GLU A 115 10.69 -15.87 -39.31
N LEU A 116 10.41 -15.30 -40.50
CA LEU A 116 9.04 -15.01 -40.92
C LEU A 116 8.21 -16.28 -41.14
N ALA A 117 8.81 -17.36 -41.67
CA ALA A 117 8.12 -18.63 -41.80
C ALA A 117 7.79 -19.24 -40.43
N GLN A 118 8.73 -19.19 -39.49
CA GLN A 118 8.52 -19.67 -38.13
C GLN A 118 7.42 -18.87 -37.41
N LEU A 119 7.45 -17.54 -37.49
CA LEU A 119 6.45 -16.68 -36.86
C LEU A 119 5.03 -16.94 -37.40
N ARG A 120 4.90 -17.27 -38.70
CA ARG A 120 3.61 -17.65 -39.30
C ARG A 120 3.09 -18.97 -38.74
N VAL A 121 3.97 -19.95 -38.56
CA VAL A 121 3.60 -21.24 -37.95
C VAL A 121 3.16 -21.05 -36.51
N ASP A 122 3.92 -20.26 -35.74
CA ASP A 122 3.61 -19.98 -34.34
C ASP A 122 2.30 -19.20 -34.18
N LEU A 123 2.06 -18.21 -35.04
CA LEU A 123 0.79 -17.48 -35.08
C LEU A 123 -0.38 -18.43 -35.35
N HIS A 124 -0.26 -19.29 -36.36
CA HIS A 124 -1.32 -20.23 -36.72
C HIS A 124 -1.58 -21.28 -35.62
N SER A 125 -0.53 -21.69 -34.89
CA SER A 125 -0.63 -22.55 -33.71
C SER A 125 -1.34 -21.85 -32.54
N ALA A 126 -0.97 -20.60 -32.26
CA ALA A 126 -1.58 -19.79 -31.22
C ALA A 126 -3.07 -19.49 -31.52
N GLU A 127 -3.41 -19.19 -32.78
CA GLU A 127 -4.78 -19.00 -33.23
C GLU A 127 -5.62 -20.26 -33.05
N ALA A 128 -5.08 -21.44 -33.43
CA ALA A 128 -5.76 -22.72 -33.22
C ALA A 128 -6.01 -23.00 -31.72
N SER A 129 -5.02 -22.73 -30.87
CA SER A 129 -5.18 -22.85 -29.42
C SER A 129 -6.24 -21.88 -28.89
N ASN A 130 -6.27 -20.64 -29.37
CA ASN A 130 -7.22 -19.63 -28.94
C ASN A 130 -8.67 -20.00 -29.31
N VAL A 131 -8.88 -20.51 -30.52
CA VAL A 131 -10.18 -21.06 -30.94
C VAL A 131 -10.61 -22.21 -30.03
N SER A 132 -9.68 -23.07 -29.61
CA SER A 132 -9.98 -24.16 -28.68
C SER A 132 -10.41 -23.65 -27.30
N PHE A 133 -9.75 -22.60 -26.78
CA PHE A 133 -10.11 -21.98 -25.51
C PHE A 133 -11.46 -21.28 -25.58
N GLN A 134 -11.74 -20.55 -26.66
CA GLN A 134 -13.04 -19.91 -26.88
C GLN A 134 -14.19 -20.91 -26.91
N LYS A 135 -13.98 -22.14 -27.38
CA LYS A 135 -14.99 -23.21 -27.35
C LYS A 135 -15.21 -23.78 -25.94
N ARG A 136 -14.14 -23.90 -25.14
CA ARG A 136 -14.20 -24.52 -23.80
C ARG A 136 -14.64 -23.56 -22.69
N LEU A 137 -14.39 -22.27 -22.84
CA LEU A 137 -14.76 -21.25 -21.83
C LEU A 137 -16.28 -21.23 -21.51
N PRO A 138 -17.20 -21.28 -22.50
CA PRO A 138 -18.64 -21.32 -22.23
C PRO A 138 -19.08 -22.58 -21.48
N GLU A 139 -18.47 -23.73 -21.78
CA GLU A 139 -18.78 -25.01 -21.12
C GLU A 139 -18.34 -25.00 -19.66
N ALA A 140 -17.12 -24.53 -19.39
CA ALA A 140 -16.61 -24.33 -18.03
C ALA A 140 -17.46 -23.31 -17.24
N ALA A 141 -17.86 -22.21 -17.87
CA ALA A 141 -18.76 -21.24 -17.25
C ALA A 141 -20.14 -21.84 -16.96
N GLY A 142 -20.68 -22.63 -17.90
CA GLY A 142 -21.95 -23.35 -17.75
C GLY A 142 -21.95 -24.33 -16.57
N LEU A 143 -20.86 -25.08 -16.40
CA LEU A 143 -20.66 -26.00 -15.28
C LEU A 143 -20.66 -25.28 -13.91
N CYS A 144 -20.28 -24.02 -13.85
CA CYS A 144 -20.27 -23.23 -12.62
C CYS A 144 -21.63 -22.59 -12.27
N ILE A 145 -22.51 -22.35 -13.25
CA ILE A 145 -23.80 -21.67 -13.03
C ILE A 145 -24.75 -22.52 -12.17
N GLY A 146 -24.87 -23.82 -12.45
CA GLY A 146 -25.75 -24.73 -11.72
C GLY A 146 -25.41 -24.83 -10.23
N PRO A 147 -24.16 -25.21 -9.88
CA PRO A 147 -23.70 -25.26 -8.49
C PRO A 147 -23.84 -23.92 -7.77
N SER A 148 -23.52 -22.80 -8.41
CA SER A 148 -23.64 -21.47 -7.80
C SER A 148 -25.08 -21.16 -7.41
N ARG A 149 -26.04 -21.41 -8.31
CA ARG A 149 -27.47 -21.23 -8.01
C ARG A 149 -27.97 -22.19 -6.93
N SER A 150 -27.47 -23.41 -6.92
CA SER A 150 -27.80 -24.42 -5.91
C SER A 150 -27.31 -23.99 -4.52
N VAL A 151 -26.06 -23.52 -4.40
CA VAL A 151 -25.49 -23.00 -3.16
C VAL A 151 -26.26 -21.78 -2.66
N GLU A 152 -26.60 -20.84 -3.56
CA GLU A 152 -27.42 -19.68 -3.20
C GLU A 152 -28.83 -20.07 -2.73
N ALA A 153 -29.44 -21.08 -3.36
CA ALA A 153 -30.74 -21.60 -2.95
C ALA A 153 -30.67 -22.28 -1.59
N ALA A 154 -29.66 -23.12 -1.35
CA ALA A 154 -29.43 -23.76 -0.07
C ALA A 154 -29.14 -22.75 1.06
N ALA A 155 -28.37 -21.70 0.77
CA ALA A 155 -28.10 -20.62 1.72
C ALA A 155 -29.38 -19.84 2.08
N ARG A 156 -30.27 -19.61 1.11
CA ARG A 156 -31.58 -19.00 1.36
C ARG A 156 -32.48 -19.91 2.19
N ASP A 157 -32.56 -21.19 1.86
CA ASP A 157 -33.34 -22.18 2.62
C ASP A 157 -32.86 -22.28 4.08
N LEU A 158 -31.55 -22.37 4.29
CA LEU A 158 -30.97 -22.40 5.62
C LEU A 158 -31.32 -21.15 6.44
N ARG A 159 -31.25 -19.96 5.84
CA ARG A 159 -31.66 -18.71 6.51
C ARG A 159 -33.14 -18.72 6.91
N VAL A 160 -34.02 -19.17 6.02
CA VAL A 160 -35.46 -19.29 6.30
C VAL A 160 -35.70 -20.28 7.44
N ARG A 161 -34.95 -21.39 7.50
CA ARG A 161 -35.07 -22.37 8.58
C ARG A 161 -34.50 -21.90 9.91
N MET A 162 -33.47 -21.05 9.89
CA MET A 162 -32.84 -20.53 11.10
C MET A 162 -33.61 -19.39 11.76
N ALA A 163 -34.27 -18.53 10.98
CA ALA A 163 -34.97 -17.35 11.52
C ALA A 163 -36.03 -17.68 12.61
N PRO A 164 -36.88 -18.71 12.47
CA PRO A 164 -37.84 -19.09 13.51
C PRO A 164 -37.17 -19.63 14.78
N LEU A 165 -36.05 -20.35 14.62
CA LEU A 165 -35.31 -20.92 15.76
C LEU A 165 -34.66 -19.81 16.58
N GLU A 166 -33.99 -18.85 15.93
CA GLU A 166 -33.40 -17.69 16.59
C GLU A 166 -34.46 -16.82 17.28
N ALA A 167 -35.60 -16.58 16.61
CA ALA A 167 -36.72 -15.84 17.19
C ALA A 167 -37.32 -16.57 18.40
N ALA A 168 -37.45 -17.90 18.35
CA ALA A 168 -37.96 -18.70 19.46
C ALA A 168 -37.00 -18.70 20.65
N THR A 169 -35.69 -18.85 20.41
CA THR A 169 -34.67 -18.81 21.47
C THR A 169 -34.61 -17.44 22.14
N GLN A 170 -34.55 -16.36 21.36
CA GLN A 170 -34.55 -15.00 21.92
C GLN A 170 -35.84 -14.72 22.70
N THR A 171 -36.99 -15.14 22.20
CA THR A 171 -38.26 -14.95 22.89
C THR A 171 -38.32 -15.75 24.20
N ALA A 172 -37.88 -17.01 24.21
CA ALA A 172 -37.89 -17.85 25.41
C ALA A 172 -36.92 -17.33 26.49
N GLU A 173 -35.72 -16.91 26.11
CA GLU A 173 -34.74 -16.33 27.05
C GLU A 173 -35.21 -14.98 27.59
N VAL A 174 -35.71 -14.08 26.72
CA VAL A 174 -36.22 -12.77 27.15
C VAL A 174 -37.46 -12.92 28.03
N THR A 175 -38.36 -13.85 27.74
CA THR A 175 -39.56 -14.07 28.57
C THR A 175 -39.21 -14.68 29.92
N THR A 176 -38.27 -15.62 29.97
CA THR A 176 -37.81 -16.24 31.23
C THR A 176 -37.12 -15.20 32.11
N THR A 177 -36.16 -14.45 31.55
CA THR A 177 -35.43 -13.41 32.29
C THR A 177 -36.34 -12.28 32.74
N ARG A 178 -37.28 -11.84 31.90
CA ARG A 178 -38.28 -10.81 32.25
C ARG A 178 -39.21 -11.28 33.38
N SER A 179 -39.62 -12.55 33.37
CA SER A 179 -40.47 -13.12 34.42
C SER A 179 -39.71 -13.21 35.75
N ALA A 180 -38.45 -13.64 35.72
CA ALA A 180 -37.60 -13.67 36.90
C ALA A 180 -37.37 -12.26 37.48
N LEU A 181 -37.16 -11.25 36.63
CA LEU A 181 -37.02 -9.86 37.05
C LEU A 181 -38.30 -9.33 37.72
N HIS A 182 -39.45 -9.57 37.11
CA HIS A 182 -40.75 -9.15 37.67
C HIS A 182 -41.05 -9.82 39.02
N ALA A 183 -40.63 -11.08 39.20
CA ALA A 183 -40.76 -11.77 40.49
C ALA A 183 -39.81 -11.21 41.57
N ALA A 184 -38.61 -10.79 41.20
CA ALA A 184 -37.63 -10.23 42.13
C ALA A 184 -37.95 -8.79 42.56
N GLU A 185 -38.57 -7.99 41.70
CA GLU A 185 -38.86 -6.58 41.98
C GLU A 185 -39.67 -6.32 43.27
N PRO A 186 -40.79 -7.01 43.56
CA PRO A 186 -41.52 -6.80 44.82
C PRO A 186 -40.73 -7.28 46.05
N MET A 187 -39.85 -8.29 45.91
CA MET A 187 -39.02 -8.76 47.01
C MET A 187 -37.98 -7.71 47.40
N ILE A 188 -37.36 -7.06 46.41
CA ILE A 188 -36.40 -5.98 46.63
C ILE A 188 -37.07 -4.78 47.29
N LYS A 189 -38.29 -4.41 46.83
CA LYS A 189 -39.07 -3.34 47.47
C LYS A 189 -39.35 -3.68 48.94
N GLY A 190 -39.90 -4.86 49.21
CA GLY A 190 -40.18 -5.31 50.59
C GLY A 190 -38.95 -5.24 51.50
N GLN A 191 -37.78 -5.63 51.00
CA GLN A 191 -36.53 -5.52 51.74
C GLN A 191 -36.11 -4.07 52.01
N ASP A 192 -36.32 -3.15 51.07
CA ASP A 192 -36.02 -1.73 51.25
C ASP A 192 -36.91 -1.07 52.32
N GLU A 193 -38.19 -1.45 52.34
CA GLU A 193 -39.11 -1.04 53.39
C GLU A 193 -38.69 -1.57 54.77
N ASP A 194 -38.32 -2.85 54.87
CA ASP A 194 -37.82 -3.46 56.10
C ASP A 194 -36.51 -2.80 56.58
N ILE A 195 -35.57 -2.51 55.66
CA ILE A 195 -34.32 -1.80 55.94
C ILE A 195 -34.62 -0.41 56.47
N THR A 196 -35.59 0.30 55.89
CA THR A 196 -35.99 1.63 56.32
C THR A 196 -36.55 1.62 57.75
N VAL A 197 -37.43 0.66 58.05
CA VAL A 197 -37.99 0.47 59.40
C VAL A 197 -36.89 0.14 60.40
N LEU A 198 -35.98 -0.78 60.07
CA LEU A 198 -34.87 -1.17 60.94
C LEU A 198 -33.91 0.00 61.19
N SER A 199 -33.59 0.77 60.15
CA SER A 199 -32.73 1.95 60.24
C SER A 199 -33.30 2.99 61.20
N LYS A 200 -34.62 3.24 61.13
CA LYS A 200 -35.29 4.13 62.08
C LYS A 200 -35.21 3.60 63.51
N SER A 201 -35.46 2.30 63.71
CA SER A 201 -35.37 1.66 65.03
C SER A 201 -33.97 1.72 65.64
N ILE A 202 -32.92 1.57 64.83
CA ILE A 202 -31.52 1.72 65.30
C ILE A 202 -31.29 3.13 65.83
N VAL A 203 -31.70 4.17 65.09
CA VAL A 203 -31.54 5.57 65.52
C VAL A 203 -32.29 5.84 66.82
N GLU A 204 -33.52 5.35 66.96
CA GLU A 204 -34.31 5.48 68.19
C GLU A 204 -33.63 4.80 69.39
N ARG A 205 -33.07 3.59 69.18
CA ARG A 205 -32.30 2.89 70.22
C ARG A 205 -31.05 3.64 70.60
N ASP A 206 -30.29 4.18 69.64
CA ASP A 206 -29.09 4.96 69.91
C ASP A 206 -29.39 6.18 70.78
N GLU A 207 -30.52 6.85 70.53
CA GLU A 207 -30.94 7.98 71.35
C GLU A 207 -31.33 7.55 72.78
N ALA A 208 -32.05 6.44 72.93
CA ALA A 208 -32.35 5.86 74.24
C ALA A 208 -31.08 5.46 75.00
N TYR A 209 -30.08 4.90 74.30
CA TYR A 209 -28.78 4.55 74.89
C TYR A 209 -28.02 5.79 75.38
N LYS A 210 -28.04 6.91 74.66
CA LYS A 210 -27.42 8.17 75.13
C LYS A 210 -28.05 8.66 76.43
N ILE A 211 -29.38 8.60 76.54
CA ILE A 211 -30.10 9.00 77.76
C ILE A 211 -29.70 8.09 78.92
N LEU A 212 -29.73 6.77 78.72
CA LEU A 212 -29.36 5.79 79.74
C LEU A 212 -27.90 5.96 80.19
N HIS A 213 -26.99 6.21 79.25
CA HIS A 213 -25.59 6.49 79.53
C HIS A 213 -25.43 7.76 80.37
N CYS A 214 -26.14 8.85 80.03
CA CYS A 214 -26.13 10.10 80.80
C CYS A 214 -26.65 9.91 82.23
N VAL A 215 -27.75 9.17 82.41
CA VAL A 215 -28.30 8.84 83.74
C VAL A 215 -27.31 8.01 84.54
N SER A 216 -26.72 6.98 83.94
CA SER A 216 -25.73 6.12 84.60
C SER A 216 -24.49 6.90 85.02
N ALA A 217 -23.99 7.80 84.16
CA ALA A 217 -22.87 8.68 84.47
C ALA A 217 -23.18 9.60 85.66
N LYS A 218 -24.39 10.19 85.71
CA LYS A 218 -24.83 11.01 86.85
C LYS A 218 -24.92 10.20 88.15
N HIS A 219 -25.51 9.00 88.12
CA HIS A 219 -25.56 8.14 89.31
C HIS A 219 -24.16 7.75 89.80
N PHE A 220 -23.25 7.44 88.87
CA PHE A 220 -21.87 7.13 89.23
C PHE A 220 -21.16 8.34 89.87
N GLN A 221 -21.35 9.54 89.31
CA GLN A 221 -20.83 10.78 89.90
C GLN A 221 -21.41 11.04 91.30
N GLN A 222 -22.73 10.86 91.49
CA GLN A 222 -23.36 11.00 92.80
C GLN A 222 -22.79 10.02 93.83
N LEU A 223 -22.53 8.76 93.43
CA LEU A 223 -21.88 7.79 94.29
C LEU A 223 -20.46 8.22 94.67
N GLN A 224 -19.67 8.74 93.72
CA GLN A 224 -18.34 9.27 94.00
C GLN A 224 -18.39 10.46 94.97
N GLU A 225 -19.32 11.39 94.80
CA GLU A 225 -19.49 12.55 95.68
C GLU A 225 -19.88 12.13 97.10
N ILE A 226 -20.78 11.15 97.25
CA ILE A 226 -21.14 10.56 98.54
C ILE A 226 -19.90 9.95 99.21
N VAL A 227 -19.12 9.14 98.48
CA VAL A 227 -17.89 8.52 99.00
C VAL A 227 -16.88 9.60 99.43
N VAL A 228 -16.65 10.63 98.63
CA VAL A 228 -15.73 11.73 98.97
C VAL A 228 -16.21 12.51 100.20
N SER A 229 -17.52 12.79 100.32
CA SER A 229 -18.08 13.45 101.50
C SER A 229 -18.01 12.60 102.77
N LEU A 230 -17.86 11.28 102.63
CA LEU A 230 -17.59 10.36 103.73
C LEU A 230 -16.12 10.34 104.14
N ASP A 231 -15.20 10.88 103.32
CA ASP A 231 -13.76 10.82 103.58
C ASP A 231 -13.21 12.08 104.28
N ASP A 232 -13.87 13.25 104.19
CA ASP A 232 -13.31 14.52 104.71
C ASP A 232 -13.51 14.72 106.23
N ASP A 233 -14.51 14.08 106.83
CA ASP A 233 -14.53 13.78 108.26
C ASP A 233 -15.50 12.63 108.50
N GLY A 234 -15.14 11.43 108.03
CA GLY A 234 -15.98 10.24 108.09
C GLY A 234 -16.73 10.19 109.40
N SER A 235 -18.04 10.45 109.31
CA SER A 235 -18.89 10.82 110.44
C SER A 235 -18.40 10.07 111.67
N HIS A 236 -18.02 10.76 112.74
CA HIS A 236 -17.53 10.11 113.96
C HIS A 236 -18.33 8.84 114.31
N THR A 237 -19.64 8.88 114.05
CA THR A 237 -20.59 7.77 114.11
C THR A 237 -20.26 6.58 113.20
N LEU A 238 -19.88 6.78 111.94
CA LEU A 238 -19.50 5.72 111.00
C LEU A 238 -18.12 5.12 111.32
N ARG A 239 -17.13 5.94 111.73
CA ARG A 239 -15.84 5.44 112.23
C ARG A 239 -16.02 4.64 113.51
N HIS A 240 -16.83 5.14 114.43
CA HIS A 240 -17.19 4.43 115.66
C HIS A 240 -17.94 3.13 115.36
N ALA A 241 -18.95 3.16 114.49
CA ALA A 241 -19.71 1.97 114.11
C ALA A 241 -18.81 0.92 113.44
N LYS A 242 -17.93 1.32 112.52
CA LYS A 242 -16.94 0.42 111.92
C LYS A 242 -16.03 -0.20 112.97
N LYS A 243 -15.48 0.61 113.90
CA LYS A 243 -14.67 0.12 115.01
C LYS A 243 -15.43 -0.85 115.92
N THR A 244 -16.68 -0.55 116.29
CA THR A 244 -17.52 -1.43 117.12
C THR A 244 -17.80 -2.75 116.40
N ILE A 245 -18.07 -2.72 115.10
CA ILE A 245 -18.27 -3.93 114.30
C ILE A 245 -17.00 -4.78 114.26
N ASP A 246 -15.82 -4.16 114.09
CA ASP A 246 -14.54 -4.86 114.10
C ASP A 246 -14.23 -5.48 115.47
N GLU A 247 -14.49 -4.77 116.58
CA GLU A 247 -14.35 -5.30 117.95
C GLU A 247 -15.32 -6.46 118.23
N MET A 248 -16.58 -6.35 117.80
CA MET A 248 -17.56 -7.44 117.90
C MET A 248 -17.10 -8.66 117.10
N ARG A 249 -16.57 -8.45 115.88
CA ARG A 249 -16.03 -9.51 115.03
C ARG A 249 -14.88 -10.25 115.71
N GLU A 250 -13.92 -9.54 116.29
CA GLU A 250 -12.80 -10.15 117.03
C GLU A 250 -13.23 -10.83 118.34
N THR A 251 -14.39 -10.47 118.89
CA THR A 251 -14.97 -11.15 120.06
C THR A 251 -15.68 -12.45 119.66
N ILE A 252 -16.33 -12.47 118.50
CA ILE A 252 -17.03 -13.65 117.98
C ILE A 252 -16.05 -14.71 117.44
N ILE A 253 -14.89 -14.28 116.92
CA ILE A 253 -13.89 -15.17 116.32
C ILE A 253 -12.90 -15.74 117.36
N ARG A 254 -12.92 -15.27 118.61
CA ARG A 254 -12.13 -15.81 119.73
C ARG A 254 -12.89 -16.90 120.46
#